data_AF-A0A3P3R992-F1
#
_entry.id   AF-A0A3P3R992-F1
#
_cell.length_a   1.000
_cell.length_b   1.000
_cell.length_c   1.000
_cell.angle_alpha   90.00
_cell.angle_beta   90.00
_cell.angle_gamma   90.00
#
_symmetry.space_group_name_H-M   'P 1'
#
loop_
_entity.id
_entity.type
_entity.pdbx_description
1 polymer ?
#
loop_
_entity_poly.entity_id
_entity_poly.type
_entity_poly.pdbx_seq_one_letter_code
_entity_poly.pdbx_strand_id
1 'polypeptide(L)'
;MLGNRFGLGQPYPTTKLIVIAGITAVLFVGGLLITERFGEYFVDVDFKPFFIVYVVLALVPWGRPTVAIGVGAALGEGFLDLIEGYEFDDPFGFVGYLVGFTVAGWFFRNDPTNRFKLATGAIVGAFVQASFEASAFVLIEREAMEAAFVSLIGNTITHGIILGIIPLFPCVTALYGRIERFLGFAPKGTNIEQIVERIE
;
A
#
# COMPACT_ATOMS: atom_id res chain seq x y z
N MET A 1 9.11 -19.63 24.82
CA MET A 1 7.87 -19.46 24.02
C MET A 1 7.78 -18.02 23.48
N LEU A 2 8.59 -17.66 22.48
CA LEU A 2 8.67 -16.29 21.90
C LEU A 2 8.09 -16.18 20.48
N GLY A 3 7.66 -17.30 19.87
CA GLY A 3 7.28 -17.35 18.44
C GLY A 3 5.96 -16.64 18.07
N ASN A 4 5.13 -16.24 19.03
CA ASN A 4 3.80 -15.68 18.77
C ASN A 4 3.70 -14.15 18.85
N ARG A 5 4.76 -13.43 19.24
CA ARG A 5 4.68 -11.96 19.44
C ARG A 5 4.68 -11.14 18.15
N PHE A 6 4.98 -11.75 17.00
CA PHE A 6 5.07 -11.06 15.70
C PHE A 6 3.99 -11.46 14.69
N GLY A 7 2.99 -12.25 15.08
CA GLY A 7 1.95 -12.73 14.15
C GLY A 7 2.46 -13.73 13.09
N LEU A 8 3.70 -14.22 13.24
CA LEU A 8 4.32 -15.21 12.34
C LEU A 8 3.93 -16.67 12.67
N GLY A 9 3.15 -16.89 13.74
CA GLY A 9 2.95 -18.20 14.36
C GLY A 9 1.87 -19.11 13.75
N GLN A 10 1.07 -18.60 12.80
CA GLN A 10 0.15 -19.43 12.03
C GLN A 10 0.43 -19.18 10.55
N PRO A 11 0.90 -20.19 9.78
CA PRO A 11 1.09 -20.01 8.35
C PRO A 11 -0.27 -19.74 7.72
N TYR A 12 -0.50 -18.51 7.27
CA TYR A 12 -1.62 -18.24 6.38
C TYR A 12 -1.51 -19.17 5.17
N PRO A 13 -2.59 -19.86 4.77
CA PRO A 13 -2.57 -20.71 3.59
C PRO A 13 -2.09 -19.90 2.38
N THR A 14 -1.16 -20.44 1.60
CA THR A 14 -0.59 -19.77 0.42
C THR A 14 -1.69 -19.26 -0.51
N THR A 15 -2.75 -20.05 -0.70
CA THR A 15 -3.92 -19.66 -1.50
C THR A 15 -4.55 -18.35 -1.03
N LYS A 16 -4.65 -18.11 0.29
CA LYS A 16 -5.21 -16.87 0.82
C LYS A 16 -4.31 -15.66 0.52
N LEU A 17 -2.99 -15.85 0.59
CA LEU A 17 -2.02 -14.80 0.23
C LEU A 17 -2.09 -14.45 -1.25
N ILE A 18 -2.20 -15.47 -2.12
CA ILE A 18 -2.38 -15.28 -3.58
C ILE A 18 -3.67 -14.52 -3.86
N VAL A 19 -4.79 -14.90 -3.22
CA VAL A 19 -6.08 -14.21 -3.41
C VAL A 19 -5.98 -12.74 -3.00
N ILE A 20 -5.34 -12.43 -1.87
CA ILE A 20 -5.17 -11.05 -1.41
C ILE A 20 -4.31 -10.26 -2.39
N ALA A 21 -3.18 -10.82 -2.84
CA ALA A 21 -2.33 -10.19 -3.84
C ALA A 21 -3.12 -9.90 -5.12
N GLY A 22 -3.88 -10.87 -5.62
CA GLY A 22 -4.70 -10.72 -6.82
C GLY A 22 -5.80 -9.68 -6.68
N ILE A 23 -6.51 -9.65 -5.54
CA ILE A 23 -7.53 -8.63 -5.27
C ILE A 23 -6.88 -7.25 -5.21
N THR A 24 -5.76 -7.10 -4.50
CA THR A 24 -5.04 -5.83 -4.44
C THR A 24 -4.60 -5.37 -5.82
N ALA A 25 -4.04 -6.27 -6.64
CA ALA A 25 -3.62 -5.96 -8.01
C ALA A 25 -4.79 -5.45 -8.84
N VAL A 26 -5.93 -6.17 -8.86
CA VAL A 26 -7.11 -5.77 -9.62
C VAL A 26 -7.68 -4.43 -9.16
N LEU A 27 -7.78 -4.22 -7.84
CA LEU A 27 -8.28 -2.96 -7.30
C LEU A 27 -7.35 -1.80 -7.61
N PHE A 28 -6.04 -2.02 -7.53
CA PHE A 28 -5.05 -0.98 -7.79
C PHE A 28 -5.00 -0.63 -9.27
N VAL A 29 -4.92 -1.61 -10.18
CA VAL A 29 -5.04 -1.41 -11.64
C VAL A 29 -6.32 -0.65 -11.98
N GLY A 30 -7.46 -1.06 -11.42
CA GLY A 30 -8.73 -0.36 -11.66
C GLY A 30 -8.70 1.10 -11.21
N GLY A 31 -7.95 1.41 -10.15
CA GLY A 31 -7.68 2.78 -9.72
C GLY A 31 -6.77 3.54 -10.67
N LEU A 32 -5.61 2.96 -11.01
CA LEU A 32 -4.61 3.55 -11.90
C LEU A 32 -5.22 3.90 -13.27
N LEU A 33 -5.99 2.98 -13.85
CA LEU A 33 -6.75 3.20 -15.09
C LEU A 33 -7.71 4.40 -15.06
N ILE A 34 -8.08 4.89 -13.88
CA ILE A 34 -8.93 6.09 -13.71
C ILE A 34 -8.05 7.32 -13.48
N THR A 35 -7.05 7.22 -12.61
CA THR A 35 -6.29 8.37 -12.11
C THR A 35 -5.11 8.75 -13.00
N GLU A 36 -4.50 7.81 -13.72
CA GLU A 36 -3.39 8.09 -14.65
C GLU A 36 -3.87 8.67 -15.98
N ARG A 37 -5.19 8.64 -16.25
CA ARG A 37 -5.78 9.34 -17.41
C ARG A 37 -5.53 10.85 -17.41
N PHE A 38 -5.18 11.41 -16.26
CA PHE A 38 -4.82 12.82 -16.13
C PHE A 38 -3.39 13.11 -16.55
N GLY A 39 -2.59 12.07 -16.82
CA GLY A 39 -1.17 12.16 -17.17
C GLY A 39 -0.32 12.71 -16.04
N GLU A 40 0.94 12.94 -16.37
CA GLU A 40 1.90 13.65 -15.52
C GLU A 40 1.68 15.17 -15.59
N TYR A 41 1.75 15.84 -14.44
CA TYR A 41 1.61 17.30 -14.33
C TYR A 41 2.94 18.01 -14.02
N PHE A 42 3.93 17.26 -13.53
CA PHE A 42 5.35 17.61 -13.48
C PHE A 42 6.18 16.40 -13.91
N VAL A 43 7.51 16.54 -14.02
CA VAL A 43 8.41 15.44 -14.36
C VAL A 43 8.16 14.27 -13.42
N ASP A 44 7.55 13.20 -13.96
CA ASP A 44 7.24 11.98 -13.24
C ASP A 44 6.45 12.23 -11.93
N VAL A 45 5.50 13.16 -11.99
CA VAL A 45 4.53 13.35 -10.91
C VAL A 45 3.14 13.10 -11.47
N ASP A 46 2.52 12.02 -11.00
CA ASP A 46 1.24 11.51 -11.46
C ASP A 46 0.26 11.27 -10.30
N PHE A 47 -0.95 10.85 -10.62
CA PHE A 47 -1.98 10.57 -9.64
C PHE A 47 -2.15 9.06 -9.47
N LYS A 48 -1.50 8.49 -8.44
CA LYS A 48 -1.69 7.09 -8.09
C LYS A 48 -2.56 6.91 -6.85
N PRO A 49 -3.60 6.05 -6.88
CA PRO A 49 -4.60 5.96 -5.83
C PRO A 49 -4.14 5.04 -4.70
N PHE A 50 -3.02 5.38 -4.05
CA PHE A 50 -2.38 4.55 -3.02
C PHE A 50 -3.31 4.21 -1.85
N PHE A 51 -4.31 5.04 -1.58
CA PHE A 51 -5.33 4.74 -0.57
C PHE A 51 -6.02 3.40 -0.78
N ILE A 52 -6.17 2.93 -2.02
CA ILE A 52 -6.76 1.62 -2.32
C ILE A 52 -5.95 0.53 -1.63
N VAL A 53 -4.63 0.56 -1.82
CA VAL A 53 -3.70 -0.39 -1.21
C VAL A 53 -3.63 -0.18 0.30
N TYR A 54 -3.56 1.08 0.75
CA TYR A 54 -3.52 1.42 2.18
C TYR A 54 -4.77 0.97 2.94
N VAL A 55 -5.97 1.01 2.33
CA VAL A 55 -7.20 0.49 2.94
C VAL A 55 -7.06 -1.01 3.17
N VAL A 56 -6.60 -1.77 2.17
CA VAL A 56 -6.41 -3.22 2.34
C VAL A 56 -5.34 -3.50 3.41
N LEU A 57 -4.23 -2.76 3.42
CA LEU A 57 -3.19 -2.85 4.44
C LEU A 57 -3.71 -2.54 5.84
N ALA A 58 -4.55 -1.52 5.98
CA ALA A 58 -5.12 -1.12 7.26
C ALA A 58 -6.02 -2.25 7.82
N LEU A 59 -6.80 -2.91 6.97
CA LEU A 59 -7.81 -3.88 7.38
C LEU A 59 -7.27 -5.32 7.52
N VAL A 60 -6.20 -5.68 6.82
CA VAL A 60 -5.67 -7.07 6.79
C VAL A 60 -4.49 -7.25 7.74
N PRO A 61 -4.41 -8.35 8.54
CA PRO A 61 -3.35 -8.58 9.54
C PRO A 61 -1.92 -8.31 9.06
N TRP A 62 -1.11 -7.77 9.98
CA TRP A 62 0.32 -7.57 9.74
C TRP A 62 1.06 -8.90 9.48
N GLY A 63 2.12 -8.84 8.68
CA GLY A 63 3.02 -9.96 8.42
C GLY A 63 2.98 -10.39 6.96
N ARG A 64 2.85 -11.69 6.69
CA ARG A 64 2.77 -12.23 5.32
C ARG A 64 1.67 -11.60 4.46
N PRO A 65 0.46 -11.31 4.97
CA PRO A 65 -0.56 -10.65 4.16
C PRO A 65 -0.14 -9.25 3.71
N THR A 66 0.56 -8.49 4.55
CA THR A 66 1.10 -7.17 4.18
C THR A 66 2.06 -7.27 2.98
N VAL A 67 2.96 -8.26 3.00
CA VAL A 67 3.86 -8.50 1.86
C VAL A 67 3.07 -8.91 0.62
N ALA A 68 2.07 -9.78 0.76
CA ALA A 68 1.21 -10.17 -0.36
C ALA A 68 0.46 -8.99 -0.98
N ILE A 69 -0.01 -8.05 -0.16
CA ILE A 69 -0.64 -6.81 -0.62
C ILE A 69 0.36 -5.94 -1.39
N GLY A 70 1.58 -5.76 -0.85
CA GLY A 70 2.65 -5.03 -1.55
C GLY A 70 3.01 -5.67 -2.90
N VAL A 71 3.12 -7.00 -2.96
CA VAL A 71 3.32 -7.75 -4.21
C VAL A 71 2.15 -7.54 -5.16
N GLY A 72 0.92 -7.58 -4.67
CA GLY A 72 -0.28 -7.33 -5.47
C GLY A 72 -0.27 -5.94 -6.10
N ALA A 73 0.08 -4.91 -5.33
CA ALA A 73 0.17 -3.55 -5.86
C ALA A 73 1.28 -3.41 -6.90
N ALA A 74 2.48 -3.94 -6.63
CA ALA A 74 3.61 -3.93 -7.57
C ALA A 74 3.30 -4.70 -8.88
N LEU A 75 2.58 -5.82 -8.79
CA LEU A 75 2.10 -6.54 -9.98
C LEU A 75 0.99 -5.80 -10.71
N GLY A 76 0.17 -5.05 -9.98
CA GLY A 76 -0.88 -4.21 -10.57
C GLY A 76 -0.26 -3.11 -11.42
N GLU A 77 0.66 -2.34 -10.84
CA GLU A 77 1.44 -1.34 -11.58
C GLU A 77 2.17 -1.99 -12.76
N GLY A 78 3.03 -2.97 -12.51
CA GLY A 78 3.86 -3.55 -13.56
C GLY A 78 3.06 -4.19 -14.69
N PHE A 79 1.80 -4.58 -14.46
CA PHE A 79 0.91 -5.01 -15.53
C PHE A 79 0.46 -3.85 -16.41
N LEU A 80 0.20 -2.68 -15.82
CA LEU A 80 -0.13 -1.47 -16.56
C LEU A 80 1.09 -0.92 -17.32
N ASP A 81 2.28 -0.91 -16.71
CA ASP A 81 3.53 -0.53 -17.38
C ASP A 81 3.78 -1.38 -18.64
N LEU A 82 3.51 -2.69 -18.56
CA LEU A 82 3.59 -3.58 -19.72
C LEU A 82 2.61 -3.23 -20.86
N ILE A 83 1.46 -2.63 -20.53
CA ILE A 83 0.47 -2.18 -21.52
C ILE A 83 0.88 -0.83 -22.12
N GLU A 84 1.40 0.07 -21.29
CA GLU A 84 1.75 1.44 -21.67
C GLU A 84 3.09 1.52 -22.41
N GLY A 85 3.99 0.59 -22.12
CA GLY A 85 5.26 0.42 -22.80
C GLY A 85 6.40 0.32 -21.79
N TYR A 86 6.73 -0.89 -21.37
CA TYR A 86 7.74 -1.19 -20.36
C TYR A 86 9.03 -0.36 -20.48
N GLU A 87 9.41 0.28 -19.39
CA GLU A 87 10.58 1.15 -19.27
C GLU A 87 11.69 0.47 -18.46
N PHE A 88 12.91 0.98 -18.56
CA PHE A 88 14.08 0.30 -17.99
C PHE A 88 14.18 0.48 -16.47
N ASP A 89 13.49 1.48 -15.95
CA ASP A 89 13.39 1.87 -14.55
C ASP A 89 12.18 1.26 -13.82
N ASP A 90 11.21 0.67 -14.52
CA ASP A 90 10.09 -0.09 -13.93
C ASP A 90 10.48 -1.06 -12.78
N PRO A 91 11.62 -1.78 -12.82
CA PRO A 91 12.04 -2.62 -11.70
C PRO A 91 12.24 -1.86 -10.38
N PHE A 92 12.65 -0.59 -10.45
CA PHE A 92 12.79 0.26 -9.26
C PHE A 92 11.43 0.62 -8.70
N GLY A 93 10.48 1.00 -9.55
CA GLY A 93 9.07 1.21 -9.18
C GLY A 93 8.50 -0.04 -8.49
N PHE A 94 8.65 -1.21 -9.10
CA PHE A 94 8.17 -2.49 -8.54
C PHE A 94 8.68 -2.75 -7.12
N VAL A 95 9.99 -2.59 -6.89
CA VAL A 95 10.60 -2.75 -5.57
C VAL A 95 10.13 -1.66 -4.62
N GLY A 96 10.03 -0.41 -5.10
CA GLY A 96 9.50 0.73 -4.39
C GLY A 96 8.10 0.46 -3.83
N TYR A 97 7.17 -0.01 -4.65
CA TYR A 97 5.82 -0.39 -4.23
C TYR A 97 5.84 -1.44 -3.14
N LEU A 98 6.58 -2.54 -3.34
CA LEU A 98 6.65 -3.62 -2.37
C LEU A 98 7.17 -3.12 -1.01
N VAL A 99 8.27 -2.38 -1.01
CA VAL A 99 8.91 -1.90 0.22
C VAL A 99 8.09 -0.79 0.88
N GLY A 100 7.66 0.21 0.11
CA GLY A 100 6.86 1.35 0.58
C GLY A 100 5.55 0.89 1.23
N PHE A 101 4.80 0.00 0.59
CA PHE A 101 3.56 -0.56 1.15
C PHE A 101 3.81 -1.46 2.36
N THR A 102 4.92 -2.19 2.38
CA THR A 102 5.31 -2.97 3.57
C THR A 102 5.62 -2.06 4.76
N VAL A 103 6.33 -0.94 4.52
CA VAL A 103 6.61 0.07 5.55
C VAL A 103 5.32 0.73 6.04
N ALA A 104 4.41 1.12 5.15
CA ALA A 104 3.10 1.67 5.53
C ALA A 104 2.31 0.69 6.41
N GLY A 105 2.23 -0.58 6.01
CA GLY A 105 1.54 -1.61 6.78
C GLY A 105 2.15 -1.83 8.17
N TRP A 106 3.45 -1.58 8.34
CA TRP A 106 4.10 -1.66 9.66
C TRP A 106 3.53 -0.60 10.60
N PHE A 107 3.27 0.61 10.13
CA PHE A 107 2.60 1.64 10.93
C PHE A 107 1.15 1.27 11.25
N PHE A 108 0.44 0.62 10.32
CA PHE A 108 -0.98 0.28 10.46
C PHE A 108 -1.24 -0.99 11.31
N ARG A 109 -0.18 -1.68 11.75
CA ARG A 109 -0.25 -3.05 12.28
C ARG A 109 -1.19 -3.27 13.48
N ASN A 110 -1.31 -2.30 14.38
CA ASN A 110 -1.93 -2.51 15.68
C ASN A 110 -3.35 -1.95 15.80
N ASP A 111 -3.67 -0.88 15.07
CA ASP A 111 -4.91 -0.15 15.25
C ASP A 111 -5.27 0.59 13.96
N PRO A 112 -6.24 0.07 13.18
CA PRO A 112 -6.68 0.70 11.95
C PRO A 112 -7.53 1.96 12.19
N THR A 113 -7.92 2.27 13.43
CA THR A 113 -8.70 3.47 13.76
C THR A 113 -7.81 4.66 14.14
N ASN A 114 -6.53 4.42 14.41
CA ASN A 114 -5.57 5.45 14.77
C ASN A 114 -5.15 6.30 13.54
N ARG A 115 -5.81 7.44 13.37
CA ARG A 115 -5.55 8.38 12.26
C ARG A 115 -4.11 8.85 12.17
N PHE A 116 -3.41 9.01 13.29
CA PHE A 116 -2.00 9.42 13.27
C PHE A 116 -1.12 8.33 12.64
N LYS A 117 -1.30 7.07 13.05
CA LYS A 117 -0.57 5.94 12.45
C LYS A 117 -0.90 5.75 10.97
N LEU A 118 -2.18 5.91 10.61
CA LEU A 118 -2.61 5.89 9.21
C LEU A 118 -1.94 7.00 8.39
N ALA A 119 -1.90 8.23 8.92
CA ALA A 119 -1.25 9.35 8.25
C ALA A 119 0.25 9.16 8.09
N THR A 120 0.94 8.83 9.18
CA THR A 120 2.39 8.62 9.15
C THR A 120 2.76 7.48 8.21
N GLY A 121 2.03 6.35 8.27
CA GLY A 121 2.33 5.23 7.38
C GLY A 121 2.06 5.54 5.91
N ALA A 122 1.01 6.29 5.58
CA ALA A 122 0.74 6.70 4.20
C ALA A 122 1.81 7.64 3.64
N ILE A 123 2.25 8.63 4.42
CA ILE A 123 3.31 9.56 4.01
C ILE A 123 4.65 8.84 3.89
N VAL A 124 5.05 8.07 4.91
CA VAL A 124 6.35 7.38 4.92
C VAL A 124 6.38 6.28 3.86
N GLY A 125 5.27 5.56 3.64
CA GLY A 125 5.18 4.55 2.59
C GLY A 125 5.35 5.14 1.20
N ALA A 126 4.64 6.24 0.90
CA ALA A 126 4.77 6.96 -0.37
C ALA A 126 6.18 7.55 -0.55
N PHE A 127 6.74 8.17 0.49
CA PHE A 127 8.11 8.67 0.46
C PHE A 127 9.13 7.56 0.14
N VAL A 128 8.98 6.39 0.75
CA VAL A 128 9.87 5.26 0.49
C VAL A 128 9.75 4.78 -0.95
N GLN A 129 8.53 4.59 -1.46
CA GLN A 129 8.33 4.17 -2.85
C GLN A 129 8.86 5.22 -3.84
N ALA A 130 8.51 6.50 -3.65
CA ALA A 130 8.98 7.60 -4.49
C ALA A 130 10.51 7.76 -4.43
N SER A 131 11.17 7.38 -3.32
CA SER A 131 12.63 7.37 -3.24
C SER A 131 13.26 6.32 -4.16
N PHE A 132 12.58 5.18 -4.38
CA PHE A 132 13.06 4.16 -5.32
C PHE A 132 12.91 4.65 -6.76
N GLU A 133 11.76 5.23 -7.14
CA GLU A 133 11.55 5.81 -8.47
C GLU A 133 12.51 6.98 -8.73
N ALA A 134 12.59 7.96 -7.83
CA ALA A 134 13.54 9.06 -7.93
C ALA A 134 15.00 8.60 -8.02
N SER A 135 15.35 7.43 -7.46
CA SER A 135 16.70 6.90 -7.61
C SER A 135 16.98 6.40 -9.02
N ALA A 136 15.96 5.96 -9.77
CA ALA A 136 16.10 5.52 -11.14
C ALA A 136 16.45 6.68 -12.10
N PHE A 137 15.86 7.86 -11.91
CA PHE A 137 16.26 9.11 -12.59
C PHE A 137 17.77 9.36 -12.52
N VAL A 138 18.34 9.17 -11.33
CA VAL A 138 19.77 9.44 -11.08
C VAL A 138 20.65 8.32 -11.61
N LEU A 139 20.24 7.06 -11.41
CA LEU A 139 21.09 5.89 -11.66
C LEU A 139 21.01 5.39 -13.10
N ILE A 140 19.87 5.55 -13.77
CA ILE A 140 19.59 4.98 -15.10
C ILE A 140 19.51 6.11 -16.12
N GLU A 141 18.57 7.04 -15.92
CA GLU A 141 18.23 8.06 -16.91
C GLU A 141 19.25 9.20 -16.97
N ARG A 142 20.05 9.34 -15.91
CA ARG A 142 21.07 10.39 -15.75
C ARG A 142 20.46 11.79 -15.85
N GLU A 143 19.22 11.92 -15.39
CA GLU A 143 18.52 13.18 -15.30
C GLU A 143 19.16 14.13 -14.28
N ALA A 144 18.74 15.40 -14.31
CA ALA A 144 19.17 16.37 -13.32
C ALA A 144 18.65 15.98 -11.93
N MET A 145 19.48 16.16 -10.89
CA MET A 145 19.09 15.93 -9.48
C MET A 145 17.82 16.71 -9.07
N GLU A 146 17.54 17.83 -9.75
CA GLU A 146 16.33 18.61 -9.54
C GLU A 146 15.07 17.84 -9.95
N ALA A 147 15.09 17.12 -11.07
CA ALA A 147 13.96 16.30 -11.53
C ALA A 147 13.65 15.18 -10.53
N ALA A 148 14.68 14.44 -10.09
CA ALA A 148 14.54 13.40 -9.07
C ALA A 148 13.94 13.95 -7.75
N PHE A 149 14.33 15.16 -7.35
CA PHE A 149 13.78 15.81 -6.15
C PHE A 149 12.32 16.25 -6.32
N VAL A 150 11.97 16.75 -7.50
CA VAL A 150 10.58 17.12 -7.85
C VAL A 150 9.69 15.88 -7.89
N SER A 151 10.11 14.80 -8.55
CA SER A 151 9.40 13.51 -8.57
C SER A 151 9.20 12.99 -7.14
N LEU A 152 10.27 12.91 -6.34
CA LEU A 152 10.21 12.44 -4.96
C LEU A 152 9.19 13.20 -4.10
N ILE A 153 9.26 14.54 -4.10
CA ILE A 153 8.37 15.36 -3.28
C ILE A 153 6.95 15.33 -3.84
N GLY A 154 6.82 15.45 -5.16
CA GLY A 154 5.54 15.42 -5.87
C GLY A 154 4.77 14.15 -5.52
N ASN A 155 5.37 12.99 -5.76
CA ASN A 155 4.76 11.67 -5.50
C ASN A 155 4.51 11.43 -4.01
N THR A 156 5.39 11.90 -3.12
CA THR A 156 5.11 11.85 -1.67
C THR A 156 3.85 12.63 -1.30
N ILE A 157 3.65 13.82 -1.88
CA ILE A 157 2.46 14.65 -1.62
C ILE A 157 1.23 14.00 -2.25
N THR A 158 1.32 13.59 -3.51
CA THR A 158 0.16 13.20 -4.30
C THR A 158 -0.29 11.81 -3.91
N HIS A 159 0.61 10.84 -3.80
CA HIS A 159 0.30 9.47 -3.42
C HIS A 159 0.14 9.32 -1.91
N GLY A 160 0.94 10.03 -1.12
CA GLY A 160 0.95 9.92 0.34
C GLY A 160 -0.14 10.75 1.03
N ILE A 161 -0.39 11.98 0.57
CA ILE A 161 -1.32 12.91 1.23
C ILE A 161 -2.64 12.99 0.48
N ILE A 162 -2.61 13.39 -0.80
CA ILE A 162 -3.82 13.70 -1.57
C ILE A 162 -4.63 12.43 -1.86
N LEU A 163 -3.99 11.44 -2.48
CA LEU A 163 -4.55 10.14 -2.82
C LEU A 163 -4.15 9.04 -1.84
N GLY A 164 -3.51 9.40 -0.73
CA GLY A 164 -3.23 8.53 0.40
C GLY A 164 -4.17 8.85 1.55
N ILE A 165 -3.78 9.79 2.39
CA ILE A 165 -4.48 10.14 3.64
C ILE A 165 -5.94 10.52 3.45
N ILE A 166 -6.23 11.46 2.54
CA ILE A 166 -7.56 12.08 2.45
C ILE A 166 -8.65 11.03 2.21
N PRO A 167 -8.54 10.15 1.19
CA PRO A 167 -9.50 9.08 0.97
C PRO A 167 -9.33 7.89 1.94
N LEU A 168 -8.12 7.64 2.48
CA LEU A 168 -7.88 6.52 3.40
C LEU A 168 -8.76 6.58 4.65
N PHE A 169 -8.89 7.76 5.28
CA PHE A 169 -9.66 7.91 6.52
C PHE A 169 -11.15 7.54 6.40
N PRO A 170 -11.94 8.12 5.46
CA PRO A 170 -13.34 7.74 5.31
C PRO A 170 -13.48 6.29 4.88
N CYS A 171 -12.61 5.77 4.00
CA CYS A 171 -12.68 4.38 3.55
C CYS A 171 -12.42 3.39 4.69
N VAL A 172 -11.35 3.55 5.47
CA VAL A 172 -11.08 2.66 6.61
C VAL A 172 -12.21 2.74 7.63
N THR A 173 -12.70 3.95 7.92
CA THR A 173 -13.83 4.13 8.85
C THR A 173 -15.10 3.40 8.38
N ALA A 174 -15.40 3.46 7.08
CA ALA A 174 -16.60 2.85 6.52
C ALA A 174 -16.51 1.31 6.38
N LEU A 175 -15.30 0.78 6.22
CA LEU A 175 -15.06 -0.62 5.84
C LEU A 175 -14.56 -1.49 7.00
N TYR A 176 -14.02 -0.89 8.06
CA TYR A 176 -13.53 -1.60 9.23
C TYR A 176 -14.62 -2.48 9.88
N GLY A 177 -14.25 -3.72 10.18
CA GLY A 177 -15.14 -4.76 10.69
C GLY A 177 -16.05 -5.43 9.65
N ARG A 178 -16.06 -4.95 8.40
CA ARG A 178 -16.92 -5.45 7.32
C ARG A 178 -16.13 -6.29 6.31
N ILE A 179 -15.05 -5.74 5.76
CA ILE A 179 -14.28 -6.39 4.67
C ILE A 179 -13.43 -7.55 5.18
N GLU A 180 -12.91 -7.44 6.41
CA GLU A 180 -12.04 -8.45 7.01
C GLU A 180 -12.70 -9.83 7.00
N ARG A 181 -14.01 -9.88 7.26
CA ARG A 181 -14.79 -11.12 7.25
C ARG A 181 -14.82 -11.77 5.87
N PHE A 182 -14.99 -10.99 4.81
CA PHE A 182 -15.00 -11.49 3.43
C PHE A 182 -13.62 -12.01 3.01
N LEU A 183 -12.55 -11.44 3.55
CA LEU A 183 -11.17 -11.91 3.36
C LEU A 183 -10.79 -13.06 4.32
N GLY A 184 -11.70 -13.48 5.19
CA GLY A 184 -11.50 -14.54 6.17
C GLY A 184 -10.52 -14.15 7.28
N PHE A 185 -10.54 -12.90 7.73
CA PHE A 185 -9.78 -12.36 8.85
C PHE A 185 -10.72 -11.84 9.94
N ALA A 186 -10.25 -11.86 11.19
CA ALA A 186 -10.87 -11.11 12.27
C ALA A 186 -10.53 -9.61 12.12
N PRO A 187 -11.43 -8.69 12.50
CA PRO A 187 -11.12 -7.26 12.47
C PRO A 187 -9.94 -6.92 13.40
N LYS A 188 -8.96 -6.18 12.90
CA LYS A 188 -7.74 -5.82 13.67
C LYS A 188 -8.05 -4.97 14.88
N GLY A 189 -7.46 -5.31 16.03
CA GLY A 189 -7.65 -4.54 17.26
C GLY A 189 -8.92 -4.92 18.03
N THR A 190 -9.68 -5.90 17.55
CA THR A 190 -10.74 -6.54 18.32
C THR A 190 -10.10 -7.37 19.43
N ASN A 191 -10.25 -6.94 20.69
CA ASN A 191 -9.81 -7.74 21.82
C ASN A 191 -10.88 -8.82 22.08
N ILE A 192 -10.55 -10.10 21.86
CA ILE A 192 -11.50 -11.22 22.01
C ILE A 192 -12.12 -11.24 23.42
N GLU A 193 -11.36 -10.83 24.43
CA GLU A 193 -11.82 -10.71 25.82
C GLU A 193 -13.01 -9.76 25.97
N GLN A 194 -13.06 -8.66 25.22
CA GLN A 194 -14.17 -7.69 25.26
C GLN A 194 -15.44 -8.17 24.55
N ILE A 195 -15.34 -9.20 23.71
CA ILE A 195 -16.51 -9.81 23.06
C ILE A 195 -17.15 -10.85 23.98
N VAL A 196 -16.35 -11.58 24.75
CA VAL A 196 -16.84 -12.60 25.68
C VAL A 196 -17.59 -11.96 26.86
N GLU A 197 -17.12 -10.84 27.41
CA GLU A 197 -17.83 -10.08 28.47
C GLU A 197 -19.19 -9.50 28.05
N ARG A 198 -19.52 -9.46 26.76
CA ARG A 198 -20.84 -8.99 26.28
C ARG A 198 -21.85 -10.11 26.08
N ILE A 199 -21.44 -11.36 26.26
CA ILE A 199 -22.26 -12.56 26.08
C ILE A 199 -22.57 -13.24 27.43
N GLU A 200 -21.92 -12.82 28.52
CA GLU A 200 -22.27 -13.14 29.92
C GLU A 200 -23.12 -12.04 30.55
#